data_AF-A0A1G7H1E4-F1
#
_entry.id   AF-A0A1G7H1E4-F1
#
_cell.length_a   1.000
_cell.length_b   1.000
_cell.length_c   1.000
_cell.angle_alpha   90.00
_cell.angle_beta   90.00
_cell.angle_gamma   90.00
#
_symmetry.space_group_name_H-M   'P 1'
#
loop_
_entity.id
_entity.type
_entity.pdbx_description
1 polymer ?
#
loop_
_entity_poly.entity_id
_entity_poly.type
_entity_poly.pdbx_seq_one_letter_code
_entity_poly.pdbx_strand_id
1 'polypeptide(L)'
;MKKALYKIFFVQLLLLSYSTGFAQIHKPDSVKLEFEGFDTETVYAIPCDAFDYIFLKTKKIKIINKQQDLSKFESLRKNFKQAKERSFDVRGKITYHYGNKAAKYCFDTFGFFYKDGKLSYNKKLLMAISDNIYSNHPEYLDTLRQP
;
A
#
# COMPACT_ATOMS: atom_id res chain seq x y z
N MET A 1 -43.68 -7.27 -40.84
CA MET A 1 -42.32 -6.69 -40.86
C MET A 1 -41.98 -5.85 -39.62
N LYS A 2 -42.84 -4.91 -39.16
CA LYS A 2 -42.56 -4.05 -37.98
C LYS A 2 -42.21 -4.80 -36.68
N LYS A 3 -42.85 -5.94 -36.41
CA LYS A 3 -42.57 -6.79 -35.22
C LYS A 3 -41.20 -7.46 -35.24
N ALA A 4 -40.65 -7.75 -36.42
CA ALA A 4 -39.31 -8.35 -36.55
C ALA A 4 -38.21 -7.30 -36.33
N LEU A 5 -38.43 -6.08 -36.86
CA LEU A 5 -37.54 -4.93 -36.64
C LEU A 5 -37.46 -4.56 -35.15
N TYR A 6 -38.59 -4.61 -34.43
CA TYR A 6 -38.62 -4.31 -33.00
C TYR A 6 -37.82 -5.33 -32.16
N LYS A 7 -37.86 -6.61 -32.55
CA LYS A 7 -37.07 -7.67 -31.88
C LYS A 7 -35.57 -7.49 -32.11
N ILE A 8 -35.16 -7.11 -33.33
CA ILE A 8 -33.74 -6.85 -33.65
C ILE A 8 -33.22 -5.65 -32.86
N PHE A 9 -34.02 -4.59 -32.77
CA PHE A 9 -33.67 -3.39 -32.00
C PHE A 9 -33.52 -3.67 -30.50
N PHE A 10 -34.40 -4.51 -29.94
CA PHE A 10 -34.34 -4.90 -28.53
C PHE A 10 -33.10 -5.75 -28.20
N VAL A 11 -32.68 -6.64 -29.12
CA VAL A 11 -31.46 -7.45 -28.98
C VAL A 11 -30.20 -6.59 -29.08
N GLN A 12 -30.17 -5.59 -29.97
CA GLN A 12 -29.05 -4.63 -30.04
C GLN A 12 -28.93 -3.77 -28.78
N LEU A 13 -30.06 -3.36 -28.17
CA LEU A 13 -30.05 -2.63 -26.91
C LEU A 13 -29.46 -3.46 -25.76
N LEU A 14 -29.83 -4.75 -25.69
CA LEU A 14 -29.29 -5.69 -24.69
C LEU A 14 -27.79 -5.94 -24.89
N LEU A 15 -27.31 -6.09 -26.13
CA LEU A 15 -25.88 -6.28 -26.40
C LEU A 15 -25.03 -5.04 -26.08
N LEU A 16 -25.57 -3.83 -26.25
CA LEU A 16 -24.92 -2.57 -25.85
C LEU A 16 -24.77 -2.43 -24.32
N SER A 17 -25.63 -3.08 -23.53
CA SER A 17 -25.48 -3.12 -22.08
C SER A 17 -24.46 -4.16 -21.57
N TYR A 18 -23.97 -5.06 -22.42
CA TYR A 18 -22.92 -6.03 -22.05
C TYR A 18 -21.49 -5.50 -22.22
N SER A 19 -21.29 -4.29 -22.76
CA SER A 19 -19.98 -3.63 -22.76
C SER A 19 -19.70 -2.88 -21.44
N THR A 20 -20.22 -3.38 -20.33
CA THR A 20 -19.80 -2.93 -18.99
C THR A 20 -18.34 -3.32 -18.83
N GLY A 21 -17.47 -2.32 -18.99
CA GLY A 21 -16.04 -2.47 -18.99
C GLY A 21 -15.56 -3.35 -17.85
N PHE A 22 -14.69 -4.31 -18.18
CA PHE A 22 -13.79 -4.89 -17.20
C PHE A 22 -13.12 -3.73 -16.49
N ALA A 23 -13.53 -3.43 -15.25
CA ALA A 23 -12.86 -2.47 -14.41
C ALA A 23 -11.43 -3.00 -14.24
N GLN A 24 -10.51 -2.49 -15.06
CA GLN A 24 -9.10 -2.82 -14.96
C GLN A 24 -8.73 -2.54 -13.50
N ILE A 25 -8.30 -3.58 -12.79
CA ILE A 25 -7.75 -3.43 -11.45
C ILE A 25 -6.57 -2.49 -11.61
N HIS A 26 -6.79 -1.23 -11.27
CA HIS A 26 -5.83 -0.17 -11.53
C HIS A 26 -4.62 -0.46 -10.64
N LYS A 27 -3.53 -0.92 -11.25
CA LYS A 27 -2.28 -1.20 -10.56
C LYS A 27 -1.60 0.13 -10.25
N PRO A 28 -0.82 0.21 -9.16
CA PRO A 28 -0.03 1.41 -8.92
C PRO A 28 1.02 1.56 -10.01
N ASP A 29 1.25 2.79 -10.47
CA ASP A 29 2.32 3.13 -11.43
C ASP A 29 3.68 3.19 -10.73
N SER A 30 3.66 3.56 -9.45
CA SER A 30 4.85 3.55 -8.59
C SER A 30 4.47 3.37 -7.12
N VAL A 31 5.44 2.89 -6.35
CA VAL A 31 5.38 2.88 -4.87
C VAL A 31 6.56 3.68 -4.34
N LYS A 32 6.28 4.72 -3.56
CA LYS A 32 7.28 5.51 -2.85
C LYS A 32 7.34 5.08 -1.39
N LEU A 33 8.54 4.75 -0.93
CA LEU A 33 8.85 4.49 0.48
C LEU A 33 9.67 5.65 1.02
N GLU A 34 9.22 6.25 2.11
CA GLU A 34 9.98 7.21 2.91
C GLU A 34 10.18 6.58 4.28
N PHE A 35 11.41 6.41 4.75
CA PHE A 35 11.66 5.62 5.95
C PHE A 35 12.86 6.14 6.73
N GLU A 36 12.83 5.93 8.03
CA GLU A 36 13.97 6.10 8.92
C GLU A 36 14.65 4.74 9.16
N GLY A 37 15.92 4.74 9.55
CA GLY A 37 16.57 3.53 10.06
C GLY A 37 15.71 2.90 11.16
N PHE A 38 15.37 1.63 11.01
CA PHE A 38 14.49 0.99 11.97
C PHE A 38 15.11 0.75 13.35
N ASP A 39 16.43 0.81 13.41
CA ASP A 39 17.29 0.84 14.60
C ASP A 39 17.42 2.25 15.23
N THR A 40 16.82 3.27 14.62
CA THR A 40 16.90 4.64 15.14
C THR A 40 16.09 4.77 16.43
N GLU A 41 16.77 5.17 17.49
CA GLU A 41 16.17 5.46 18.79
C GLU A 41 15.46 6.81 18.78
N THR A 42 14.26 6.85 19.35
CA THR A 42 13.50 8.08 19.58
C THR A 42 13.08 8.16 21.04
N VAL A 43 13.10 9.37 21.60
CA VAL A 43 12.74 9.61 23.02
C VAL A 43 11.25 9.35 23.27
N TYR A 44 10.42 9.45 22.23
CA TYR A 44 8.98 9.23 22.26
C TYR A 44 8.51 8.52 20.99
N ALA A 45 7.28 8.00 21.02
CA ALA A 45 6.65 7.39 19.85
C ALA A 45 6.26 8.48 18.84
N ILE A 46 6.70 8.33 17.60
CA ILE A 46 6.51 9.32 16.55
C ILE A 46 5.14 9.14 15.89
N PRO A 47 4.24 10.14 15.91
CA PRO A 47 2.98 10.05 15.18
C PRO A 47 3.18 10.29 13.67
N CYS A 48 2.19 9.88 12.88
CA CYS A 48 2.27 9.87 11.41
C CYS A 48 2.40 11.26 10.77
N ASP A 49 1.77 12.26 11.37
CA ASP A 49 1.84 13.68 11.00
C ASP A 49 3.22 14.28 11.31
N ALA A 50 3.83 13.92 12.45
CA ALA A 50 5.14 14.44 12.85
C ALA A 50 6.33 13.81 12.10
N PHE A 51 6.17 12.62 11.50
CA PHE A 51 7.28 11.91 10.84
C PHE A 51 8.09 12.75 9.84
N ASP A 52 7.41 13.56 9.01
CA ASP A 52 8.11 14.34 7.98
C ASP A 52 8.94 15.48 8.57
N TYR A 53 8.54 15.99 9.74
CA TYR A 53 9.26 17.04 10.46
C TYR A 53 10.41 16.46 11.28
N ILE A 54 10.15 15.38 12.02
CA ILE A 54 11.12 14.77 12.93
C ILE A 54 12.31 14.18 12.17
N PHE A 55 12.04 13.46 11.07
CA PHE A 55 13.07 12.80 10.28
C PHE A 55 13.42 13.59 9.01
N LEU A 56 13.20 14.90 8.98
CA LEU A 56 13.39 15.73 7.79
C LEU A 56 14.78 15.56 7.15
N LYS A 57 15.82 15.42 7.98
CA LYS A 57 17.22 15.34 7.53
C LYS A 57 17.75 13.91 7.37
N THR A 58 17.09 12.93 7.98
CA THR A 58 17.59 11.56 8.13
C THR A 58 16.79 10.55 7.31
N LYS A 59 15.52 10.87 6.98
CA LYS A 59 14.67 9.98 6.20
C LYS A 59 15.28 9.68 4.83
N LYS A 60 15.23 8.41 4.48
CA LYS A 60 15.63 7.88 3.18
C LYS A 60 14.40 7.71 2.31
N ILE A 61 14.60 7.81 0.99
CA ILE A 61 13.52 7.67 0.00
C ILE A 61 13.91 6.56 -0.99
N LYS A 62 12.98 5.63 -1.24
CA LYS A 62 13.08 4.60 -2.27
C LYS A 62 11.85 4.66 -3.15
N ILE A 63 12.05 4.69 -4.47
CA ILE A 63 10.98 4.62 -5.46
C ILE A 63 11.05 3.26 -6.15
N ILE A 64 9.92 2.58 -6.20
CA ILE A 64 9.76 1.26 -6.80
C ILE A 64 8.85 1.42 -8.02
N ASN A 65 9.38 1.08 -9.20
CA ASN A 65 8.67 1.16 -10.49
C ASN A 65 8.64 -0.19 -11.22
N LYS A 66 9.29 -1.23 -10.68
CA LYS A 66 9.35 -2.54 -11.32
C LYS A 66 8.00 -3.24 -11.20
N GLN A 67 7.42 -3.61 -12.34
CA GLN A 67 6.05 -4.13 -12.42
C GLN A 67 5.76 -5.37 -11.55
N GLN A 68 6.76 -6.23 -11.38
CA GLN A 68 6.67 -7.40 -10.50
C GLN A 68 6.50 -6.99 -9.04
N ASP A 69 7.31 -6.03 -8.58
CA ASP A 69 7.25 -5.51 -7.22
C ASP A 69 5.94 -4.74 -7.01
N LEU A 70 5.55 -3.89 -7.96
CA LEU A 70 4.26 -3.18 -7.91
C LEU A 70 3.07 -4.13 -7.75
N SER A 71 3.07 -5.24 -8.49
CA SER A 71 2.04 -6.28 -8.36
C SER A 71 2.09 -6.99 -7.01
N LYS A 72 3.29 -7.27 -6.46
CA LYS A 72 3.48 -7.83 -5.12
C LYS A 72 2.96 -6.88 -4.04
N PHE A 73 3.35 -5.61 -4.08
CA PHE A 73 2.91 -4.58 -3.14
C PHE A 73 1.40 -4.38 -3.15
N GLU A 74 0.77 -4.34 -4.34
CA GLU A 74 -0.68 -4.20 -4.46
C GLU A 74 -1.43 -5.43 -3.93
N SER A 75 -0.92 -6.64 -4.18
CA SER A 75 -1.48 -7.87 -3.63
C SER A 75 -1.41 -7.89 -2.10
N LEU A 76 -0.25 -7.54 -1.54
CA LEU A 76 -0.04 -7.51 -0.09
C LEU A 76 -0.90 -6.44 0.60
N ARG A 77 -1.07 -5.27 -0.02
CA ARG A 77 -1.92 -4.17 0.48
C ARG A 77 -3.37 -4.60 0.75
N LYS A 78 -3.89 -5.61 0.04
CA LYS A 78 -5.28 -6.08 0.23
C LYS A 78 -5.45 -6.95 1.49
N ASN A 79 -4.36 -7.40 2.11
CA ASN A 79 -4.37 -8.38 3.20
C ASN A 79 -4.18 -7.74 4.59
N PHE A 80 -4.73 -6.55 4.82
CA PHE A 80 -4.69 -5.92 6.13
C PHE A 80 -5.64 -6.63 7.11
N LYS A 81 -5.11 -6.94 8.30
CA LYS A 81 -5.93 -7.37 9.45
C LYS A 81 -6.26 -6.15 10.30
N GLN A 82 -7.47 -6.09 10.85
CA GLN A 82 -7.81 -5.04 11.80
C GLN A 82 -6.95 -5.20 13.07
N ALA A 83 -6.40 -4.08 13.56
CA ALA A 83 -5.63 -4.03 14.79
C ALA A 83 -6.36 -3.16 15.82
N LYS A 84 -6.16 -3.47 17.11
CA LYS A 84 -6.60 -2.59 18.20
C LYS A 84 -5.71 -1.36 18.26
N GLU A 85 -6.27 -0.24 18.67
CA GLU A 85 -5.50 0.97 18.94
C GLU A 85 -4.40 0.70 19.98
N ARG A 86 -3.22 1.26 19.72
CA ARG A 86 -2.04 1.16 20.57
C ARG A 86 -1.11 2.33 20.27
N SER A 87 -0.12 2.53 21.14
CA SER A 87 1.02 3.39 20.82
C SER A 87 1.65 2.92 19.51
N PHE A 88 1.85 3.87 18.60
CA PHE A 88 2.27 3.65 17.22
C PHE A 88 3.44 4.57 16.94
N ASP A 89 4.61 3.98 16.73
CA ASP A 89 5.87 4.68 16.52
C ASP A 89 6.27 4.59 15.05
N VAL A 90 6.01 5.67 14.30
CA VAL A 90 6.17 5.68 12.86
C VAL A 90 7.64 5.63 12.47
N ARG A 91 7.96 4.67 11.60
CA ARG A 91 9.29 4.47 11.03
C ARG A 91 9.33 4.59 9.52
N GLY A 92 8.17 4.66 8.89
CA GLY A 92 8.09 5.08 7.50
C GLY A 92 6.70 5.33 6.98
N LYS A 93 6.65 5.71 5.72
CA LYS A 93 5.48 5.99 4.91
C LYS A 93 5.60 5.23 3.60
N ILE A 94 4.55 4.51 3.24
CA ILE A 94 4.38 3.90 1.92
C ILE A 94 3.28 4.66 1.18
N THR A 95 3.60 5.13 -0.03
CA THR A 95 2.68 5.85 -0.91
C THR A 95 2.54 5.09 -2.22
N TYR A 96 1.32 4.62 -2.50
CA TYR A 96 0.95 3.98 -3.76
C TYR A 96 0.40 5.05 -4.70
N HIS A 97 1.01 5.23 -5.87
CA HIS A 97 0.56 6.20 -6.88
C HIS A 97 -0.23 5.49 -7.98
N TYR A 98 -1.41 6.02 -8.32
CA TYR A 98 -2.32 5.55 -9.37
C TYR A 98 -2.70 6.75 -10.25
N GLY A 99 -1.82 7.14 -11.15
CA GLY A 99 -1.88 8.39 -11.91
C GLY A 99 -2.03 9.58 -10.97
N ASN A 100 -3.20 10.22 -11.01
CA ASN A 100 -3.52 11.41 -10.22
C ASN A 100 -3.99 11.12 -8.79
N LYS A 101 -4.08 9.84 -8.38
CA LYS A 101 -4.51 9.43 -7.04
C LYS A 101 -3.34 8.82 -6.28
N ALA A 102 -3.32 9.01 -4.96
CA ALA A 102 -2.34 8.37 -4.10
C ALA A 102 -3.01 7.77 -2.85
N ALA A 103 -2.52 6.61 -2.41
CA ALA A 103 -2.88 6.02 -1.13
C ALA A 103 -1.64 5.98 -0.24
N LYS A 104 -1.69 6.69 0.89
CA LYS A 104 -0.59 6.80 1.85
C LYS A 104 -0.91 6.00 3.11
N TYR A 105 0.09 5.30 3.64
CA TYR A 105 0.04 4.61 4.92
C TYR A 105 1.32 4.91 5.68
N CYS A 106 1.21 5.25 6.96
CA CYS A 106 2.36 5.21 7.87
C CYS A 106 2.54 3.78 8.38
N PHE A 107 3.77 3.37 8.65
CA PHE A 107 4.07 2.06 9.22
C PHE A 107 5.13 2.14 10.32
N ASP A 108 5.10 1.18 11.23
CA ASP A 108 6.11 0.99 12.28
C ASP A 108 7.02 -0.21 11.98
N THR A 109 7.98 -0.45 12.86
CA THR A 109 8.90 -1.60 12.78
C THR A 109 8.22 -2.95 13.02
N PHE A 110 6.99 -2.99 13.54
CA PHE A 110 6.30 -4.22 13.95
C PHE A 110 5.26 -4.69 12.93
N GLY A 111 5.03 -3.90 11.88
CA GLY A 111 4.14 -4.24 10.78
C GLY A 111 2.72 -3.76 11.01
N PHE A 112 2.54 -2.77 11.89
CA PHE A 112 1.32 -1.99 11.96
C PHE A 112 1.36 -0.87 10.91
N PHE A 113 0.18 -0.59 10.35
CA PHE A 113 -0.03 0.40 9.32
C PHE A 113 -1.20 1.29 9.71
N TYR A 114 -0.98 2.60 9.66
CA TYR A 114 -1.97 3.62 10.00
C TYR A 114 -2.39 4.41 8.76
N LYS A 115 -3.70 4.58 8.60
CA LYS A 115 -4.31 5.44 7.57
C LYS A 115 -5.68 5.93 8.06
N ASP A 116 -5.92 7.24 7.96
CA ASP A 116 -7.22 7.88 8.21
C ASP A 116 -7.90 7.44 9.52
N GLY A 117 -7.15 7.45 10.64
CA GLY A 117 -7.67 7.05 11.96
C GLY A 117 -7.73 5.54 12.20
N LYS A 118 -7.37 4.72 11.22
CA LYS A 118 -7.46 3.25 11.33
C LYS A 118 -6.09 2.61 11.41
N LEU A 119 -5.89 1.82 12.46
CA LEU A 119 -4.74 0.95 12.60
C LEU A 119 -5.04 -0.44 12.04
N SER A 120 -4.10 -0.96 11.28
CA SER A 120 -4.16 -2.27 10.65
C SER A 120 -2.82 -2.99 10.76
N TYR A 121 -2.80 -4.29 10.56
CA TYR A 121 -1.61 -5.11 10.67
C TYR A 121 -1.35 -5.89 9.37
N ASN A 122 -0.09 -5.88 8.91
CA ASN A 122 0.33 -6.62 7.74
C ASN A 122 1.84 -6.93 7.75
N LYS A 123 2.20 -8.00 8.48
CA LYS A 123 3.57 -8.55 8.55
C LYS A 123 4.22 -8.73 7.17
N LYS A 124 3.49 -9.31 6.22
CA LYS A 124 4.02 -9.63 4.87
C LYS A 124 4.32 -8.37 4.07
N LEU A 125 3.51 -7.32 4.22
CA LEU A 125 3.78 -6.04 3.59
C LEU A 125 5.03 -5.38 4.19
N LEU A 126 5.18 -5.40 5.52
CA LEU A 126 6.41 -4.89 6.15
C LEU A 126 7.65 -5.65 5.67
N MET A 127 7.59 -6.98 5.56
CA MET A 127 8.69 -7.77 5.02
C MET A 127 9.02 -7.34 3.59
N ALA A 128 8.03 -7.19 2.71
CA ALA A 128 8.27 -6.73 1.34
C ALA A 128 8.87 -5.31 1.27
N ILE A 129 8.48 -4.42 2.20
CA ILE A 129 9.10 -3.10 2.36
C ILE A 129 10.57 -3.26 2.76
N SER A 130 10.84 -4.05 3.79
CA SER A 130 12.18 -4.31 4.30
C SER A 130 13.10 -4.90 3.23
N ASP A 131 12.65 -5.90 2.47
CA ASP A 131 13.39 -6.53 1.37
C ASP A 131 13.76 -5.55 0.25
N ASN A 132 13.01 -4.45 0.11
CA ASN A 132 13.29 -3.40 -0.89
C ASN A 132 14.19 -2.28 -0.35
N ILE A 133 14.30 -2.15 0.98
CA ILE A 133 15.08 -1.13 1.67
C ILE A 133 16.48 -1.64 1.99
N TYR A 134 16.56 -2.88 2.49
CA TYR A 134 17.77 -3.46 3.04
C TYR A 134 18.28 -4.58 2.14
N SER A 135 19.56 -4.49 1.75
CA SER A 135 20.26 -5.62 1.12
C SER A 135 20.63 -6.70 2.14
N ASN A 136 20.94 -6.27 3.38
CA ASN A 136 21.16 -7.12 4.55
C ASN A 136 20.25 -6.60 5.67
N HIS A 137 19.40 -7.46 6.23
CA HIS A 137 18.41 -7.05 7.22
C HIS A 137 19.03 -6.89 8.61
N PRO A 138 18.58 -5.90 9.40
CA PRO A 138 18.79 -5.89 10.84
C PRO A 138 18.25 -7.18 11.49
N GLU A 139 18.99 -7.75 12.44
CA GLU A 139 18.66 -9.03 13.09
C GLU A 139 17.24 -9.06 13.69
N TYR A 140 16.78 -7.93 14.26
CA TYR A 140 15.44 -7.88 14.84
C TYR A 140 14.34 -8.02 13.76
N LEU A 141 14.57 -7.64 12.49
CA LEU A 141 13.61 -7.93 11.42
C LEU A 141 13.54 -9.41 11.09
N ASP A 142 14.61 -10.17 11.33
CA ASP A 142 14.60 -11.62 11.16
C ASP A 142 13.76 -12.31 12.25
N THR A 143 13.64 -11.73 13.45
CA THR A 143 12.67 -12.18 14.45
C THR A 143 11.23 -12.04 13.96
N LEU A 144 10.95 -11.01 13.15
CA LEU A 144 9.66 -10.86 12.47
C LEU A 144 9.50 -11.81 11.29
N ARG A 145 10.47 -12.65 10.95
CA ARG A 145 10.31 -13.69 9.91
C ARG A 145 10.00 -15.06 10.49
N GLN A 146 10.22 -15.23 11.80
CA GLN A 146 9.89 -16.45 12.51
C GLN A 146 8.36 -16.64 12.57
N PRO A 147 7.87 -17.89 12.45
CA PRO A 147 6.45 -18.21 12.30
C PRO A 147 5.60 -17.76 13.49
#